data_AF-A0A9D3WG58-F1
#
_entry.id   AF-A0A9D3WG58-F1
#
_cell.length_a   1.000
_cell.length_b   1.000
_cell.length_c   1.000
_cell.angle_alpha   90.00
_cell.angle_beta   90.00
_cell.angle_gamma   90.00
#
_symmetry.space_group_name_H-M   'P 1'
#
loop_
_entity.id
_entity.type
_entity.pdbx_description
1 polymer ?
#
loop_
_entity_poly.entity_id
_entity_poly.type
_entity_poly.pdbx_seq_one_letter_code
_entity_poly.pdbx_strand_id
1 'polypeptide(L)'
;MPGLSGPSDYSQEPSRHPCLQINAKEPFNAEPPRSALVSSYVTPVELFFKRNHGPIPLVDDIERLCTFPYFSLAPCYHLFGYLCWGLLLGLSIRFRKADIVSI
;
A
#
# COMPACT_ATOMS: atom_id res chain seq x y z
N MET A 1 6.48 11.84 -14.52
CA MET A 1 5.05 12.18 -14.40
C MET A 1 4.96 13.37 -13.45
N PRO A 2 4.20 14.44 -13.75
CA PRO A 2 4.08 15.54 -12.79
C PRO A 2 3.51 15.00 -11.46
N GLY A 3 4.23 15.21 -10.35
CA GLY A 3 3.83 14.75 -9.01
C GLY A 3 4.57 13.51 -8.46
N LEU A 4 5.40 12.83 -9.27
CA LEU A 4 6.29 11.75 -8.82
C LEU A 4 7.65 11.85 -9.51
N SER A 5 8.70 11.92 -8.72
CA SER A 5 10.07 11.89 -9.19
C SER A 5 10.74 10.58 -8.77
N GLY A 6 11.36 9.88 -9.73
CA GLY A 6 12.20 8.72 -9.48
C GLY A 6 13.66 9.17 -9.41
N PRO A 7 14.26 9.29 -8.21
CA PRO A 7 15.64 9.73 -8.10
C PRO A 7 16.60 8.68 -8.70
N SER A 8 17.78 9.15 -9.13
CA SER A 8 18.86 8.28 -9.64
C SER A 8 19.93 7.96 -8.58
N ASP A 9 19.83 8.61 -7.42
CA ASP A 9 20.67 8.39 -6.24
C ASP A 9 19.82 8.00 -5.03
N TYR A 10 20.50 7.63 -3.94
CA TYR A 10 19.90 7.16 -2.68
C TYR A 10 19.91 8.24 -1.58
N SER A 11 20.11 9.51 -1.92
CA SER A 11 20.31 10.59 -0.92
C SER A 11 19.06 10.92 -0.10
N GLN A 12 17.87 10.69 -0.68
CA GLN A 12 16.56 10.95 -0.08
C GLN A 12 15.87 9.66 0.38
N GLU A 13 16.64 8.61 0.64
CA GLU A 13 16.12 7.36 1.15
C GLU A 13 15.50 7.53 2.56
N PRO A 14 14.29 6.98 2.83
CA PRO A 14 13.65 7.14 4.12
C PRO A 14 14.43 6.43 5.23
N SER A 15 14.27 6.87 6.47
CA SER A 15 14.82 6.18 7.64
C SER A 15 14.07 4.87 7.90
N ARG A 16 14.78 3.86 8.44
CA ARG A 16 14.22 2.54 8.77
C ARG A 16 14.55 2.13 10.18
N HIS A 17 13.74 1.21 10.71
CA HIS A 17 13.95 0.65 12.03
C HIS A 17 15.31 -0.07 12.10
N PRO A 18 16.15 0.21 13.11
CA PRO A 18 17.53 -0.26 13.18
C PRO A 18 17.66 -1.76 13.42
N CYS A 19 16.61 -2.43 13.89
CA CYS A 19 16.65 -3.88 14.13
C CYS A 19 16.48 -4.73 12.87
N LEU A 20 16.22 -4.12 11.70
CA LEU A 20 16.12 -4.84 10.44
C LEU A 20 17.48 -5.42 10.05
N GLN A 21 17.47 -6.64 9.55
CA GLN A 21 18.65 -7.28 8.98
C GLN A 21 18.81 -6.78 7.54
N ILE A 22 19.84 -5.97 7.31
CA ILE A 22 20.09 -5.34 6.01
C ILE A 22 20.88 -6.31 5.14
N ASN A 23 20.26 -6.77 4.04
CA ASN A 23 20.87 -7.64 3.05
C ASN A 23 21.56 -6.84 1.94
N ALA A 24 21.00 -5.68 1.58
CA ALA A 24 21.65 -4.69 0.71
C ALA A 24 21.24 -3.28 1.10
N LYS A 25 22.18 -2.32 1.07
CA LYS A 25 21.87 -0.91 1.37
C LYS A 25 21.34 -0.16 0.15
N GLU A 26 21.90 -0.43 -1.03
CA GLU A 26 21.61 0.29 -2.27
C GLU A 26 21.53 -0.72 -3.44
N PRO A 27 20.33 -1.05 -3.96
CA PRO A 27 19.02 -0.64 -3.45
C PRO A 27 18.70 -1.28 -2.10
N PHE A 28 17.93 -0.57 -1.27
CA PHE A 28 17.67 -0.99 0.11
C PHE A 28 16.81 -2.25 0.18
N ASN A 29 17.37 -3.33 0.70
CA ASN A 29 16.72 -4.62 0.89
C ASN A 29 17.00 -5.13 2.30
N ALA A 30 15.95 -5.33 3.10
CA ALA A 30 16.09 -5.72 4.49
C ALA A 30 14.90 -6.58 4.98
N GLU A 31 15.19 -7.49 5.90
CA GLU A 31 14.20 -8.39 6.50
C GLU A 31 14.12 -8.24 8.02
N PRO A 32 12.95 -8.55 8.64
CA PRO A 32 12.85 -8.57 10.09
C PRO A 32 13.69 -9.71 10.69
N PRO A 33 14.21 -9.54 11.93
CA PRO A 33 14.79 -10.65 12.65
C PRO A 33 13.72 -11.72 12.91
N ARG A 34 14.12 -13.00 12.86
CA ARG A 34 13.20 -14.15 12.97
C ARG A 34 12.30 -14.09 14.21
N SER A 35 12.83 -13.63 15.34
CA SER A 35 12.07 -13.48 16.58
C SER A 35 10.93 -12.46 16.47
N ALA A 36 11.12 -11.39 15.71
CA ALA A 36 10.11 -10.34 15.52
C ALA A 36 9.11 -10.65 14.40
N LEU A 37 9.44 -11.60 13.51
CA LEU A 37 8.50 -12.06 12.47
C LEU A 37 7.30 -12.78 13.11
N VAL A 38 7.52 -13.54 14.18
CA VAL A 38 6.50 -14.36 14.85
C VAL A 38 5.88 -13.69 16.08
N SER A 39 6.30 -12.47 16.44
CA SER A 39 5.84 -11.81 17.67
C SER A 39 4.39 -11.35 17.63
N SER A 40 3.84 -11.12 16.44
CA SER A 40 2.46 -10.70 16.23
C SER A 40 1.88 -11.34 14.98
N TYR A 41 0.56 -11.55 14.97
CA TYR A 41 -0.14 -12.10 13.81
C TYR A 41 -0.06 -11.16 12.59
N VAL A 42 -0.24 -9.85 12.82
CA VAL A 42 0.01 -8.81 11.81
C VAL A 42 1.38 -8.21 12.09
N THR A 43 2.28 -8.29 11.11
CA THR A 43 3.64 -7.71 11.22
C THR A 43 3.57 -6.19 11.21
N PRO A 44 4.18 -5.49 12.18
CA PRO A 44 4.25 -4.03 12.18
C PRO A 44 4.92 -3.49 10.91
N VAL A 45 4.47 -2.33 10.42
CA VAL A 45 4.98 -1.71 9.17
C VAL A 45 6.50 -1.47 9.24
N GLU A 46 6.99 -1.05 10.39
CA GLU A 46 8.41 -0.80 10.65
C GLU A 46 9.28 -2.06 10.49
N LEU A 47 8.69 -3.24 10.72
CA LEU A 47 9.35 -4.55 10.65
C LEU A 47 8.99 -5.34 9.39
N PHE A 48 8.05 -4.86 8.59
CA PHE A 48 7.68 -5.51 7.34
C PHE A 48 8.89 -5.69 6.41
N PHE A 49 8.97 -6.78 5.65
CA PHE A 49 10.08 -7.02 4.72
C PHE A 49 10.14 -5.92 3.64
N LYS A 50 11.34 -5.35 3.38
CA LYS A 50 11.56 -4.34 2.34
C LYS A 50 12.39 -4.92 1.22
N ARG A 51 11.87 -4.87 -0.02
CA ARG A 51 12.60 -5.22 -1.23
C ARG A 51 12.48 -4.14 -2.29
N ASN A 52 13.58 -3.46 -2.59
CA ASN A 52 13.64 -2.42 -3.60
C ASN A 52 14.62 -2.81 -4.70
N HIS A 53 14.27 -2.47 -5.93
CA HIS A 53 15.14 -2.65 -7.11
C HIS A 53 15.91 -1.39 -7.49
N GLY A 54 15.54 -0.25 -6.90
CA GLY A 54 16.16 1.05 -7.13
C GLY A 54 15.80 2.01 -6.00
N PRO A 55 16.12 3.30 -6.15
CA PRO A 55 15.76 4.34 -5.20
C PRO A 55 14.26 4.45 -4.97
N ILE A 56 13.86 4.79 -3.75
CA ILE A 56 12.45 5.07 -3.42
C ILE A 56 12.01 6.36 -4.12
N PRO A 57 10.88 6.35 -4.86
CA PRO A 57 10.40 7.55 -5.54
C PRO A 57 9.84 8.56 -4.54
N LEU A 58 10.04 9.84 -4.85
CA LEU A 58 9.52 10.96 -4.08
C LEU A 58 8.18 11.39 -4.68
N VAL A 59 7.17 11.48 -3.81
CA VAL A 59 5.82 11.88 -4.17
C VAL A 59 5.62 13.33 -3.78
N ASP A 60 5.49 14.21 -4.77
CA ASP A 60 5.24 15.64 -4.55
C ASP A 60 3.74 15.94 -4.48
N ASP A 61 2.92 15.17 -5.20
CA ASP A 61 1.47 15.37 -5.28
C ASP A 61 0.74 14.03 -5.53
N ILE A 62 0.08 13.54 -4.47
CA ILE A 62 -0.61 12.24 -4.47
C ILE A 62 -1.84 12.27 -5.40
N GLU A 63 -2.54 13.40 -5.49
CA GLU A 63 -3.82 13.49 -6.20
C GLU A 63 -3.67 13.32 -7.72
N ARG A 64 -2.49 13.64 -8.26
CA ARG A 64 -2.20 13.55 -9.70
C ARG A 64 -1.77 12.16 -10.15
N LEU A 65 -1.37 11.26 -9.24
CA LEU A 65 -0.74 9.98 -9.59
C LEU A 65 -1.74 8.87 -9.95
N CYS A 66 -2.97 8.97 -9.47
CA CYS A 66 -4.01 7.94 -9.68
C CYS A 66 -4.91 8.23 -10.89
N THR A 67 -4.46 9.06 -11.84
CA THR A 67 -5.20 9.27 -13.09
C THR A 67 -4.90 8.15 -14.07
N PHE A 68 -5.84 7.20 -14.21
CA PHE A 68 -5.78 6.20 -15.26
C PHE A 68 -6.05 6.87 -16.61
N PRO A 69 -5.10 6.87 -17.56
CA PRO A 69 -5.26 7.59 -18.84
C PRO A 69 -6.34 6.99 -19.76
N TYR A 70 -6.98 5.88 -19.37
CA TYR A 70 -7.99 5.19 -20.16
C TYR A 70 -9.44 5.36 -19.67
N PHE A 71 -9.70 6.14 -18.61
CA PHE A 71 -11.06 6.38 -18.14
C PHE A 71 -11.57 7.78 -18.49
N SER A 72 -11.53 8.13 -19.79
CA SER A 72 -12.08 9.40 -20.31
C SER A 72 -13.57 9.31 -20.68
N LEU A 73 -14.30 8.26 -20.29
CA LEU A 73 -15.75 8.20 -20.48
C LEU A 73 -16.44 7.55 -19.27
N ALA A 74 -16.67 8.36 -18.23
CA ALA A 74 -17.97 8.48 -17.54
C ALA A 74 -17.77 9.15 -16.17
N PRO A 75 -18.28 10.38 -15.97
CA PRO A 75 -18.50 10.89 -14.62
C PRO A 75 -19.84 10.31 -14.14
N CYS A 76 -19.83 9.21 -13.39
CA CYS A 76 -21.00 8.82 -12.63
C CYS A 76 -20.62 7.95 -11.42
N TYR A 77 -20.39 8.64 -10.31
CA TYR A 77 -20.74 8.27 -8.94
C TYR A 77 -20.44 6.84 -8.44
N HIS A 78 -19.57 6.79 -7.42
CA HIS A 78 -19.84 6.20 -6.11
C HIS A 78 -21.14 5.36 -6.01
N LEU A 79 -21.00 4.13 -5.50
CA LEU A 79 -22.07 3.24 -4.97
C LEU A 79 -22.80 2.22 -5.86
N PHE A 80 -22.56 2.12 -7.18
CA PHE A 80 -23.27 1.10 -8.01
C PHE A 80 -22.47 -0.16 -8.41
N GLY A 81 -21.26 -0.36 -7.88
CA GLY A 81 -20.42 -1.52 -8.23
C GLY A 81 -20.73 -2.80 -7.46
N TYR A 82 -21.30 -2.72 -6.26
CA TYR A 82 -21.48 -3.89 -5.39
C TYR A 82 -22.90 -4.47 -5.37
N LEU A 83 -23.89 -3.80 -5.97
CA LEU A 83 -25.27 -4.32 -6.02
C LEU A 83 -25.59 -5.20 -7.24
N CYS A 84 -24.81 -5.12 -8.33
CA CYS A 84 -25.18 -5.82 -9.57
C CYS A 84 -24.59 -7.24 -9.70
N TRP A 85 -23.70 -7.67 -8.80
CA TRP A 85 -23.20 -9.05 -8.78
C TRP A 85 -23.86 -9.95 -7.71
N GLY A 86 -24.72 -9.37 -6.86
CA GLY A 86 -25.38 -10.08 -5.74
C GLY A 86 -26.77 -10.64 -6.06
N LEU A 87 -27.30 -10.47 -7.27
CA LEU A 87 -28.67 -10.86 -7.62
C LEU A 87 -28.79 -12.08 -8.55
N LEU A 88 -27.69 -12.81 -8.78
CA LEU A 88 -27.69 -14.04 -9.59
C LEU A 88 -27.32 -15.32 -8.81
N LEU A 89 -26.95 -15.21 -7.54
CA LEU A 89 -26.80 -16.35 -6.65
C LEU A 89 -27.44 -15.98 -5.30
N GLY A 90 -28.60 -16.56 -5.02
CA GLY A 90 -29.39 -16.32 -3.81
C GLY A 90 -28.69 -16.79 -2.53
N LEU A 91 -27.62 -16.13 -2.11
CA LEU A 91 -27.08 -16.22 -0.77
C LEU A 91 -27.48 -14.98 0.01
N SER A 92 -28.38 -15.19 0.97
CA SER A 92 -28.67 -14.25 2.05
C SER A 92 -27.42 -14.06 2.89
N ILE A 93 -26.64 -13.01 2.60
CA ILE A 93 -25.56 -12.56 3.48
C ILE A 93 -26.15 -11.47 4.37
N ARG A 94 -26.57 -11.87 5.58
CA ARG A 94 -26.85 -10.96 6.68
C ARG A 94 -25.55 -10.26 7.08
N PHE A 95 -25.31 -9.05 6.57
CA PHE A 95 -24.34 -8.15 7.16
C PHE A 95 -24.93 -7.57 8.44
N ARG A 96 -24.48 -8.07 9.61
CA ARG A 96 -24.69 -7.36 10.87
C ARG A 96 -23.80 -6.11 10.86
N LYS A 97 -24.45 -4.97 11.02
CA LYS A 97 -23.90 -3.63 11.12
C LYS A 97 -23.48 -3.39 12.57
N ALA A 98 -22.18 -3.51 12.85
CA ALA A 98 -21.51 -3.17 14.11
C ALA A 98 -20.03 -3.62 13.93
N ASP A 99 -18.96 -2.82 14.02
CA ASP A 99 -18.78 -1.47 14.55
C ASP A 99 -17.59 -0.82 13.80
N ILE A 100 -17.82 0.33 13.18
CA ILE A 100 -16.78 1.33 12.87
C ILE A 100 -17.20 2.56 13.65
N VAL A 101 -16.69 2.69 14.88
CA VAL A 101 -16.61 3.96 15.62
C VAL A 101 -15.30 3.94 16.41
N SER A 102 -14.41 4.86 16.01
CA SER A 102 -13.35 5.50 16.80
C SER A 102 -12.28 4.61 17.47
N ILE A 103 -11.07 4.60 16.91
CA ILE A 103 -9.80 5.10 17.49
C ILE A 103 -8.95 5.62 16.34
#